data_AF-A0A845V2N7-F1
#
_entry.id   AF-A0A845V2N7-F1
#
_cell.length_a   1.000
_cell.length_b   1.000
_cell.length_c   1.000
_cell.angle_alpha   90.00
_cell.angle_beta   90.00
_cell.angle_gamma   90.00
#
_symmetry.space_group_name_H-M   'P 1'
#
loop_
_entity.id
_entity.type
_entity.pdbx_description
1 polymer ?
#
loop_
_entity_poly.entity_id
_entity_poly.type
_entity_poly.pdbx_seq_one_letter_code
_entity_poly.pdbx_strand_id
1 'polypeptide(L)'
;MSIDEKIRRELQQQSGPVEDLKAEETGLFPMLFRVFTGGLARWAGFAMALTLVAFGLTLWTGYAFFTAASVDERVFWGVLVLAAFHALSMFKLWFFMEMNRHSVTREVKRVEIALARLDEQGRERS
;
A
#
# COMPACT_ATOMS: atom_id res chain seq x y z
N MET A 1 35.76 -9.71 30.18
CA MET A 1 34.80 -9.14 29.21
C MET A 1 34.67 -7.66 29.49
N SER A 2 34.90 -6.82 28.48
CA SER A 2 34.71 -5.38 28.62
C SER A 2 33.21 -5.03 28.58
N ILE A 3 32.81 -3.93 29.22
CA ILE A 3 31.43 -3.41 29.18
C ILE A 3 30.96 -3.21 27.73
N ASP A 4 31.88 -2.82 26.84
CA ASP A 4 31.63 -2.61 25.41
C ASP A 4 31.20 -3.88 24.68
N GLU A 5 31.81 -5.03 25.00
CA GLU A 5 31.37 -6.33 24.46
C GLU A 5 30.00 -6.75 24.96
N LYS A 6 29.64 -6.35 26.18
CA LYS A 6 28.33 -6.65 26.76
C LYS A 6 27.24 -5.80 26.09
N ILE A 7 27.50 -4.51 25.87
CA ILE A 7 26.63 -3.58 25.14
C ILE A 7 26.47 -4.04 23.68
N ARG A 8 27.56 -4.42 23.00
CA ARG A 8 27.52 -4.93 21.62
C ARG A 8 26.70 -6.23 21.52
N ARG A 9 26.82 -7.14 22.49
CA ARG A 9 26.03 -8.39 22.53
C ARG A 9 24.55 -8.14 22.75
N GLU A 10 24.19 -7.26 23.67
CA GLU A 10 22.79 -6.92 23.94
C GLU A 10 22.15 -6.18 22.77
N LEU A 11 22.87 -5.24 22.14
CA LEU A 11 22.43 -4.59 20.91
C LEU A 11 22.25 -5.60 19.77
N GLN A 12 23.19 -6.53 19.55
CA GLN A 12 23.06 -7.56 18.50
C GLN A 12 21.92 -8.54 18.78
N GLN A 13 21.67 -8.93 20.03
CA GLN A 13 20.52 -9.76 20.41
C GLN A 13 19.18 -9.05 20.20
N GLN A 14 19.12 -7.73 20.38
CA GLN A 14 17.92 -6.94 20.09
C GLN A 14 17.80 -6.55 18.61
N SER A 15 18.89 -6.58 17.84
CA SER A 15 18.92 -6.23 16.42
C SER A 15 18.39 -7.34 15.51
N GLY A 16 18.58 -8.62 15.88
CA GLY A 16 18.12 -9.76 15.08
C GLY A 16 16.64 -9.69 14.68
N PRO A 17 15.70 -9.42 15.60
CA PRO A 17 14.29 -9.24 15.25
C PRO A 17 13.99 -7.95 14.46
N VAL A 18 14.81 -6.91 14.61
CA VAL A 18 14.61 -5.60 13.97
C VAL A 18 15.10 -5.60 12.52
N GLU A 19 16.12 -6.39 12.23
CA GLU A 19 16.72 -6.55 10.90
C GLU A 19 15.85 -7.46 10.00
N ASP A 20 15.26 -8.50 10.59
CA ASP A 20 14.27 -9.37 9.92
C ASP A 20 12.99 -8.59 9.54
N LEU A 21 12.58 -7.66 10.40
CA LEU A 21 11.47 -6.73 10.15
C LEU A 21 11.75 -5.66 9.06
N LYS A 22 13.02 -5.40 8.73
CA LYS A 22 13.40 -4.47 7.65
C LYS A 22 13.53 -5.17 6.30
N ALA A 23 13.96 -6.43 6.31
CA ALA A 23 14.16 -7.23 5.09
C ALA A 23 12.85 -7.66 4.42
N GLU A 24 11.76 -7.82 5.19
CA GLU A 24 10.45 -8.23 4.65
C GLU A 24 9.74 -7.13 3.82
N GLU A 25 10.27 -5.90 3.81
CA GLU A 25 9.55 -4.71 3.32
C GLU A 25 9.88 -4.26 1.89
N THR A 26 10.72 -4.97 1.15
CA THR A 26 11.24 -4.45 -0.13
C THR A 26 10.30 -4.65 -1.34
N GLY A 27 9.15 -5.31 -1.17
CA GLY A 27 8.24 -5.65 -2.29
C GLY A 27 6.98 -4.79 -2.39
N LEU A 28 6.77 -4.13 -3.53
CA LEU A 28 5.50 -3.46 -3.89
C LEU A 28 4.30 -4.42 -3.84
N PHE A 29 4.49 -5.68 -4.25
CA PHE A 29 3.44 -6.69 -4.26
C PHE A 29 2.96 -7.08 -2.85
N PRO A 30 3.85 -7.44 -1.88
CA PRO A 30 3.48 -7.60 -0.48
C PRO A 30 2.72 -6.41 0.10
N MET A 31 3.16 -5.18 -0.21
CA MET A 31 2.50 -3.96 0.26
C MET A 31 1.08 -3.81 -0.32
N LEU A 32 0.88 -4.17 -1.59
CA LEU A 32 -0.44 -4.22 -2.21
C LEU A 32 -1.32 -5.32 -1.59
N PHE A 33 -0.78 -6.52 -1.36
CA PHE A 33 -1.50 -7.62 -0.73
C PHE A 33 -2.00 -7.26 0.68
N ARG A 34 -1.25 -6.43 1.41
CA ARG A 34 -1.70 -5.92 2.72
C ARG A 34 -2.96 -5.05 2.66
N VAL A 35 -3.29 -4.42 1.53
CA VAL A 35 -4.57 -3.70 1.37
C VAL A 35 -5.77 -4.66 1.45
N PHE A 36 -5.54 -5.93 1.10
CA PHE A 36 -6.56 -6.98 1.18
C PHE A 36 -6.59 -7.69 2.53
N THR A 37 -5.85 -7.22 3.54
CA THR A 37 -5.87 -7.78 4.89
C THR A 37 -6.49 -6.79 5.90
N GLY A 38 -7.20 -7.32 6.90
CA GLY A 38 -7.85 -6.51 7.95
C GLY A 38 -9.31 -6.15 7.67
N GLY A 39 -9.84 -5.21 8.45
CA GLY A 39 -11.28 -4.89 8.48
C GLY A 39 -11.85 -4.32 7.19
N LEU A 40 -11.02 -3.70 6.34
CA LEU A 40 -11.43 -3.15 5.05
C LEU A 40 -11.18 -4.11 3.87
N ALA A 41 -10.73 -5.35 4.11
CA ALA A 41 -10.39 -6.31 3.05
C ALA A 41 -11.54 -6.55 2.06
N ARG A 42 -12.79 -6.64 2.54
CA ARG A 42 -13.98 -6.80 1.68
C ARG A 42 -14.21 -5.58 0.78
N TRP A 43 -13.97 -4.39 1.33
CA TRP A 43 -14.08 -3.14 0.59
C TRP A 43 -12.97 -3.01 -0.46
N ALA A 44 -11.73 -3.35 -0.10
CA ALA A 44 -10.61 -3.42 -1.03
C ALA A 44 -10.86 -4.41 -2.17
N GLY A 45 -11.43 -5.59 -1.87
CA GLY A 45 -11.86 -6.57 -2.87
C GLY A 45 -12.91 -6.03 -3.83
N PHE A 46 -13.93 -5.33 -3.30
CA PHE A 46 -14.94 -4.65 -4.12
C PHE A 46 -14.34 -3.56 -5.01
N ALA A 47 -13.46 -2.71 -4.46
CA ALA A 47 -12.76 -1.68 -5.22
C ALA A 47 -11.87 -2.27 -6.32
N MET A 48 -11.20 -3.40 -6.05
CA MET A 48 -10.39 -4.11 -7.05
C MET A 48 -11.26 -4.65 -8.18
N ALA A 49 -12.40 -5.27 -7.85
CA ALA A 49 -13.35 -5.73 -8.86
C ALA A 49 -13.85 -4.58 -9.74
N LEU A 50 -14.20 -3.44 -9.13
CA LEU A 50 -14.63 -2.24 -9.86
C LEU A 50 -13.51 -1.67 -10.75
N THR A 51 -12.26 -1.72 -10.28
CA THR A 51 -11.08 -1.31 -11.05
C THR A 51 -10.88 -2.20 -12.28
N LEU A 52 -11.06 -3.52 -12.15
CA LEU A 52 -11.00 -4.47 -13.27
C LEU A 52 -12.13 -4.23 -14.29
N VAL A 53 -13.34 -3.92 -13.83
CA VAL A 53 -14.46 -3.54 -14.70
C VAL A 53 -14.14 -2.24 -15.44
N ALA A 54 -13.65 -1.21 -14.75
CA ALA A 54 -13.25 0.06 -15.36
C ALA A 54 -12.11 -0.13 -16.39
N PHE A 55 -11.17 -1.03 -16.12
CA PHE A 55 -10.12 -1.40 -17.07
C PHE A 55 -10.71 -2.05 -18.32
N GLY A 56 -11.61 -3.04 -18.17
CA GLY A 56 -12.32 -3.65 -19.30
C GLY A 56 -13.13 -2.64 -20.12
N LEU A 57 -13.82 -1.71 -19.45
CA LEU A 57 -14.55 -0.62 -20.09
C LEU A 57 -13.61 0.32 -20.87
N THR A 58 -12.44 0.64 -20.31
CA THR A 58 -11.42 1.46 -20.98
C THR A 58 -10.94 0.78 -22.27
N LEU A 59 -10.68 -0.53 -22.23
CA LEU A 59 -10.29 -1.27 -23.43
C LEU A 59 -11.41 -1.32 -24.47
N TRP A 60 -12.65 -1.57 -24.04
CA TRP A 60 -13.81 -1.63 -24.93
C TRP A 60 -14.07 -0.30 -25.64
N THR A 61 -14.14 0.79 -24.86
CA THR A 61 -14.34 2.15 -25.39
C THR A 61 -13.18 2.58 -26.29
N GLY A 62 -11.95 2.19 -25.97
CA GLY A 62 -10.79 2.39 -26.84
C GLY A 62 -10.91 1.63 -28.16
N TYR A 63 -11.34 0.37 -28.14
CA TYR A 63 -11.62 -0.39 -29.36
C TYR A 63 -12.71 0.28 -30.20
N ALA A 64 -13.84 0.65 -29.58
CA ALA A 64 -14.96 1.32 -30.25
C ALA A 64 -14.55 2.67 -30.87
N PHE A 65 -13.62 3.40 -30.24
CA PHE A 65 -13.01 4.60 -30.80
C PHE A 65 -12.26 4.33 -32.11
N PHE A 66 -11.48 3.25 -32.19
CA PHE A 66 -10.73 2.93 -33.40
C PHE A 66 -11.59 2.33 -34.52
N THR A 67 -12.73 1.73 -34.19
CA THR A 67 -13.62 1.09 -35.18
C THR A 67 -14.84 1.94 -35.58
N ALA A 68 -15.01 3.14 -35.02
CA ALA A 68 -16.15 4.00 -35.32
C ALA A 68 -16.16 4.45 -36.79
N ALA A 69 -17.35 4.47 -37.40
CA ALA A 69 -17.52 4.76 -38.82
C ALA A 69 -17.59 6.26 -39.13
N SER A 70 -18.09 7.06 -38.19
CA SER A 70 -18.23 8.51 -38.32
C SER A 70 -17.33 9.26 -37.36
N VAL A 71 -17.02 10.52 -37.70
CA VAL A 71 -16.24 11.40 -36.82
C VAL A 71 -16.98 11.68 -35.51
N ASP A 72 -18.29 11.89 -35.57
CA ASP A 72 -19.12 12.17 -34.39
C ASP A 72 -19.11 10.99 -33.41
N GLU A 73 -19.26 9.75 -33.90
CA GLU A 73 -19.10 8.55 -33.08
C GLU A 73 -17.69 8.45 -32.50
N ARG A 74 -16.66 8.78 -33.29
CA ARG A 74 -15.28 8.78 -32.82
C ARG A 74 -15.06 9.79 -31.70
N VAL A 75 -15.65 10.97 -31.77
CA VAL A 75 -15.59 11.97 -30.70
C VAL A 75 -16.28 11.44 -29.44
N PHE A 76 -17.47 10.86 -29.56
CA PHE A 76 -18.19 10.28 -28.43
C PHE A 76 -17.38 9.19 -27.71
N TRP A 77 -16.87 8.20 -28.46
CA TRP A 77 -16.03 7.15 -27.90
C TRP A 77 -14.70 7.69 -27.35
N GLY A 78 -14.17 8.76 -27.96
CA GLY A 78 -12.95 9.43 -27.52
C GLY A 78 -13.12 10.08 -26.14
N VAL A 79 -14.24 10.76 -25.91
CA VAL A 79 -14.55 11.32 -24.58
C VAL A 79 -14.76 10.19 -23.56
N LEU A 80 -15.46 9.13 -23.95
CA LEU A 80 -15.69 7.97 -23.09
C LEU A 80 -14.40 7.25 -22.67
N VAL A 81 -13.47 7.01 -23.60
CA VAL A 81 -12.21 6.33 -23.26
C VAL A 81 -11.35 7.20 -22.34
N LEU A 82 -11.34 8.52 -22.54
CA LEU A 82 -10.65 9.46 -21.65
C LEU A 82 -11.27 9.46 -20.25
N ALA A 83 -12.60 9.48 -20.14
CA ALA A 83 -13.30 9.42 -18.87
C ALA A 83 -13.06 8.09 -18.14
N ALA A 84 -13.12 6.96 -18.86
CA ALA A 84 -12.87 5.63 -18.31
C ALA A 84 -11.41 5.49 -17.83
N PHE A 85 -10.44 5.94 -18.62
CA PHE A 85 -9.03 5.97 -18.25
C PHE A 85 -8.75 6.85 -17.03
N HIS A 86 -9.41 8.01 -16.95
CA HIS A 86 -9.31 8.91 -15.80
C HIS A 86 -9.86 8.24 -14.52
N ALA A 87 -11.04 7.63 -14.60
CA ALA A 87 -11.62 6.88 -13.48
C ALA A 87 -10.70 5.72 -13.03
N LEU A 88 -10.15 4.95 -13.97
CA LEU A 88 -9.19 3.89 -13.67
C LEU A 88 -7.94 4.42 -12.94
N SER A 89 -7.44 5.59 -13.36
CA SER A 89 -6.29 6.25 -12.73
C SER A 89 -6.61 6.70 -11.30
N MET A 90 -7.83 7.19 -11.04
CA MET A 90 -8.28 7.54 -9.69
C MET A 90 -8.33 6.32 -8.76
N PHE A 91 -8.82 5.17 -9.24
CA PHE A 91 -8.78 3.93 -8.46
C PHE A 91 -7.35 3.52 -8.13
N LYS A 92 -6.43 3.60 -9.10
CA LYS A 92 -5.01 3.32 -8.88
C LYS A 92 -4.40 4.22 -7.80
N LEU A 93 -4.69 5.53 -7.85
CA LEU A 93 -4.24 6.47 -6.81
C LEU A 93 -4.82 6.14 -5.44
N TRP A 94 -6.09 5.79 -5.37
CA TRP A 94 -6.72 5.36 -4.12
C TRP A 94 -6.03 4.15 -3.51
N PHE A 95 -5.70 3.12 -4.31
CA PHE A 95 -4.93 1.96 -3.83
C PHE A 95 -3.55 2.35 -3.29
N PHE A 96 -2.83 3.25 -3.96
CA PHE A 96 -1.55 3.74 -3.44
C PHE A 96 -1.69 4.50 -2.12
N MET A 97 -2.72 5.32 -1.98
CA MET A 97 -3.00 6.01 -0.72
C MET A 97 -3.33 5.03 0.40
N GLU A 98 -4.10 3.99 0.12
CA GLU A 98 -4.44 2.95 1.09
C GLU A 98 -3.22 2.12 1.52
N MET A 99 -2.34 1.77 0.56
CA MET A 99 -1.04 1.16 0.86
C MET A 99 -0.19 2.04 1.78
N ASN A 100 -0.11 3.34 1.48
CA ASN A 100 0.62 4.30 2.30
C ASN A 100 0.00 4.42 3.70
N ARG A 101 -1.34 4.46 3.80
CA ARG A 101 -2.06 4.50 5.07
C ARG A 101 -1.71 3.31 5.96
N HIS A 102 -1.65 2.10 5.40
CA HIS A 102 -1.22 0.91 6.14
C HIS A 102 0.24 0.98 6.57
N SER A 103 1.13 1.45 5.70
CA SER A 103 2.56 1.65 6.01
C SER A 103 2.74 2.60 7.21
N VAL A 104 2.13 3.77 7.13
CA VAL A 104 2.19 4.80 8.18
C VAL A 104 1.61 4.28 9.49
N THR A 105 0.46 3.60 9.45
CA THR A 105 -0.17 3.03 10.66
C THR A 105 0.75 2.04 11.38
N ARG A 106 1.51 1.24 10.62
CA ARG A 106 2.47 0.27 11.18
C ARG A 106 3.65 0.97 11.83
N GLU A 107 4.20 1.98 11.17
CA GLU A 107 5.31 2.77 11.74
C GLU A 107 4.90 3.50 13.02
N VAL A 108 3.69 4.07 13.07
CA VAL A 108 3.15 4.70 14.29
C VAL A 108 3.07 3.70 15.45
N LYS A 109 2.52 2.51 15.22
CA LYS A 109 2.47 1.46 16.26
C LYS A 109 3.86 1.03 16.74
N ARG A 110 4.85 0.97 15.84
CA ARG A 110 6.24 0.66 16.20
C ARG A 110 6.82 1.73 17.13
N VAL A 111 6.52 3.01 16.86
CA VAL A 111 6.91 4.14 17.74
C VAL A 111 6.20 4.07 19.10
N GLU A 112 4.89 3.77 19.13
CA GLU A 112 4.14 3.60 20.38
C GLU A 112 4.74 2.51 21.28
N ILE A 113 5.08 1.35 20.70
CA ILE A 113 5.72 0.25 21.43
C ILE A 113 7.11 0.65 21.94
N ALA A 114 7.90 1.36 21.14
CA ALA A 114 9.22 1.84 21.55
C ALA A 114 9.11 2.81 22.73
N LEU A 115 8.13 3.73 22.70
CA LEU A 115 7.89 4.67 23.78
C LEU A 115 7.42 3.96 25.06
N ALA A 116 6.53 2.98 24.97
CA ALA A 116 6.07 2.20 26.12
C ALA A 116 7.21 1.44 26.81
N ARG A 117 8.15 0.87 26.04
CA ARG A 117 9.34 0.20 26.60
C ARG A 117 10.30 1.17 27.29
N LEU A 118 10.45 2.38 26.76
CA LEU A 118 11.28 3.42 27.37
C LEU A 118 10.69 3.92 28.69
N ASP A 119 9.36 4.06 28.78
CA ASP A 119 8.67 4.42 30.02
C ASP A 119 8.87 3.35 31.11
N GLU A 120 8.74 2.07 30.76
CA GLU A 120 8.94 0.94 31.68
C GLU A 120 10.38 0.90 32.23
N GLN A 121 11.39 1.07 31.36
CA GLN A 121 12.79 1.16 31.78
C GLN A 121 13.10 2.37 32.67
N GLY A 122 12.40 3.49 32.45
CA GLY A 122 12.49 4.68 33.30
C GLY A 122 11.93 4.41 34.70
N ARG A 123 10.82 3.67 34.79
CA ARG A 123 10.21 3.29 36.07
C ARG A 123 11.04 2.28 36.86
N GLU A 124 11.76 1.37 36.20
CA GLU A 124 12.64 0.39 36.87
C GLU A 124 13.95 1.00 37.40
N ARG A 125 14.36 2.17 36.89
CA ARG A 125 15.58 2.88 37.32
C ARG A 125 15.36 3.93 38.41
N SER A 126 14.12 4.26 38.72
CA SER A 126 13.73 5.20 39.80
C SER A 126 13.41 4.46 41.09
#